data_AF-A0A7W7R016-F1
#
_entry.id   AF-A0A7W7R016-F1
#
_cell.length_a   1.000
_cell.length_b   1.000
_cell.length_c   1.000
_cell.angle_alpha   90.00
_cell.angle_beta   90.00
_cell.angle_gamma   90.00
#
_symmetry.space_group_name_H-M   'P 1'
#
loop_
_entity.id
_entity.type
_entity.pdbx_description
1 polymer ?
#
loop_
_entity_poly.entity_id
_entity_poly.type
_entity_poly.pdbx_seq_one_letter_code
_entity_poly.pdbx_strand_id
1 'polypeptide(L)'
;MVSMYGAIDKVSKTGDTMTGPLVLPAMQVTSGPANGSLLTSDASGNASWQIPGAVSGLDWVNVKTYGATGNGTTDDTAALQAALSAAPAGGTVYLPPGTYLVSSPLTVNGLTVYGANATSTAIRIAAGFSGSEAINLTGNGSIVQGLTVTGISTTYSSNPACDAIRITNAMRCTVRDVVVTYVNGWSVNVLPSGTGSCLWTILDSIHTYQVNQGIHILGVTGSGYNAGAYLVNCNVEQTAGGDGLLLEDAHDVLISNLEGWNLSTSTGNTLHIKGASAAVYLSGFSLGGLTSGTPQAHPVVLVESGSNGTPTGVSLQGGIIEAGTPGLAVTAGTQIACSGTQFFSNANYGVQISGSGPDVLFNGCAFSTNGYTAGASNFDAVVSATGGFVSFQHCDFITPGGSSSGQVASAVNANSVTRVRDCHFAGASAFGGGGGGYPKVARGNAGYNPVGPLTPPSIPSSGTVFSSPFGVDATVHVSGGTVSAIAIGGTATGLTAGTFRVPVTQSITLTYSAAPTWTWFGD
;
A
#
# COMPACT_ATOMS: atom_id res chain seq x y z
N MET A 1 -33.89 66.87 -31.30
CA MET A 1 -35.00 65.91 -31.26
C MET A 1 -34.76 64.86 -32.32
N VAL A 2 -34.90 63.60 -31.92
CA VAL A 2 -34.78 62.39 -32.71
C VAL A 2 -35.80 62.40 -33.85
N SER A 3 -35.41 61.99 -35.06
CA SER A 3 -36.30 61.35 -36.02
C SER A 3 -35.55 60.19 -36.66
N MET A 4 -35.99 58.99 -36.32
CA MET A 4 -35.53 57.70 -36.81
C MET A 4 -35.64 57.62 -38.33
N TYR A 5 -34.58 57.19 -39.01
CA TYR A 5 -34.72 56.58 -40.34
C TYR A 5 -35.05 55.11 -40.13
N GLY A 6 -36.30 54.74 -40.41
CA GLY A 6 -36.79 53.37 -40.37
C GLY A 6 -36.20 52.52 -41.49
N ALA A 7 -35.70 51.35 -41.14
CA ALA A 7 -35.09 50.37 -42.04
C ALA A 7 -36.14 49.50 -42.78
N ILE A 8 -37.16 50.12 -43.40
CA ILE A 8 -38.26 49.36 -44.05
C ILE A 8 -38.27 49.46 -45.59
N ASP A 9 -37.42 50.29 -46.22
CA ASP A 9 -37.60 50.67 -47.63
C ASP A 9 -36.70 49.98 -48.68
N LYS A 10 -36.20 48.75 -48.46
CA LYS A 10 -35.32 48.07 -49.45
C LYS A 10 -35.57 46.58 -49.71
N VAL A 11 -36.80 46.10 -49.59
CA VAL A 11 -37.16 44.79 -50.18
C VAL A 11 -38.04 45.06 -51.40
N SER A 12 -37.51 44.76 -52.59
CA SER A 12 -38.21 44.98 -53.86
C SER A 12 -39.51 44.18 -53.90
N LYS A 13 -40.54 44.73 -54.54
CA LYS A 13 -41.81 44.01 -54.71
C LYS A 13 -41.64 42.97 -55.83
N THR A 14 -42.50 41.95 -55.83
CA THR A 14 -42.54 40.93 -56.89
C THR A 14 -42.80 41.63 -58.25
N GLY A 15 -41.80 41.62 -59.13
CA GLY A 15 -41.86 42.25 -60.46
C GLY A 15 -40.78 43.30 -60.75
N ASP A 16 -40.00 43.72 -59.75
CA ASP A 16 -38.89 44.66 -59.98
C ASP A 16 -37.66 43.94 -60.56
N THR A 17 -37.28 44.25 -61.81
CA THR A 17 -35.97 43.89 -62.36
C THR A 17 -34.91 44.90 -61.96
N MET A 18 -33.96 44.48 -61.13
CA MET A 18 -32.75 45.25 -60.81
C MET A 18 -31.84 45.32 -62.04
N THR A 19 -31.78 46.47 -62.72
CA THR A 19 -30.96 46.67 -63.94
C THR A 19 -29.52 47.13 -63.65
N GLY A 20 -28.98 46.83 -62.48
CA GLY A 20 -27.61 47.18 -62.11
C GLY A 20 -27.07 46.33 -60.95
N PRO A 21 -25.74 46.28 -60.75
CA PRO A 21 -25.14 45.54 -59.65
C PRO A 21 -25.57 46.13 -58.31
N LEU A 22 -26.03 45.28 -57.39
CA LEU A 22 -26.28 45.62 -56.00
C LEU A 22 -24.94 45.90 -55.32
N VAL A 23 -24.61 47.18 -55.10
CA VAL A 23 -23.43 47.59 -54.33
C VAL A 23 -23.81 47.67 -52.85
N LEU A 24 -23.44 46.65 -52.09
CA LEU A 24 -23.52 46.68 -50.62
C LEU A 24 -22.34 47.49 -50.07
N PRO A 25 -22.52 48.26 -48.98
CA PRO A 25 -21.40 48.88 -48.29
C PRO A 25 -20.38 47.80 -47.87
N ALA A 26 -19.08 48.14 -47.89
CA ALA A 26 -18.05 47.27 -47.34
C ALA A 26 -18.38 46.96 -45.87
N MET A 27 -18.46 45.67 -45.52
CA MET A 27 -18.67 45.23 -44.15
C MET A 27 -17.46 45.67 -43.30
N GLN A 28 -17.62 46.68 -42.45
CA GLN A 28 -16.58 47.09 -41.51
C GLN A 28 -16.50 46.09 -40.36
N VAL A 29 -15.45 45.28 -40.32
CA VAL A 29 -15.07 44.48 -39.16
C VAL A 29 -14.17 45.36 -38.28
N THR A 30 -14.70 45.89 -37.18
CA THR A 30 -14.05 46.89 -36.30
C THR A 30 -13.00 46.31 -35.35
N SER A 31 -12.88 44.99 -35.26
CA SER A 31 -11.82 44.29 -34.53
C SER A 31 -11.58 42.91 -35.14
N GLY A 32 -10.31 42.51 -35.27
CA GLY A 32 -9.97 41.17 -35.73
C GLY A 32 -10.51 40.10 -34.77
N PRO A 33 -11.03 38.97 -35.28
CA PRO A 33 -11.54 37.90 -34.43
C PRO A 33 -10.41 37.30 -33.56
N ALA A 34 -10.79 36.72 -32.41
CA ALA A 34 -9.92 35.76 -31.74
C ALA A 34 -9.59 34.61 -32.72
N ASN A 35 -8.34 34.16 -32.71
CA ASN A 35 -7.83 33.15 -33.63
C ASN A 35 -8.76 31.92 -33.64
N GLY A 36 -9.28 31.52 -34.80
CA GLY A 36 -10.16 30.35 -34.95
C GLY A 36 -11.68 30.60 -34.96
N SER A 37 -12.15 31.84 -34.94
CA SER A 37 -13.60 32.14 -35.07
C SER A 37 -14.08 32.08 -36.53
N LEU A 38 -15.24 31.46 -36.81
CA LEU A 38 -15.95 31.61 -38.09
C LEU A 38 -16.98 32.73 -37.98
N LEU A 39 -17.11 33.52 -39.04
CA LEU A 39 -18.23 34.45 -39.17
C LEU A 39 -19.46 33.65 -39.61
N THR A 40 -20.50 33.64 -38.80
CA THR A 40 -21.76 32.96 -39.09
C THR A 40 -22.89 33.99 -39.19
N SER A 41 -23.96 33.67 -39.91
CA SER A 41 -25.17 34.48 -39.95
C SER A 41 -26.35 33.70 -39.38
N ASP A 42 -27.18 34.36 -38.57
CA ASP A 42 -28.48 33.80 -38.19
C ASP A 42 -29.50 33.91 -39.34
N ALA A 43 -30.68 33.29 -39.18
CA ALA A 43 -31.78 33.35 -40.16
C ALA A 43 -32.35 34.76 -40.36
N SER A 44 -31.98 35.72 -39.51
CA SER A 44 -32.37 37.13 -39.59
C SER A 44 -31.31 37.99 -40.30
N GLY A 45 -30.21 37.38 -40.77
CA GLY A 45 -29.12 38.07 -41.46
C GLY A 45 -28.14 38.79 -40.52
N ASN A 46 -28.20 38.56 -39.22
CA ASN A 46 -27.21 39.11 -38.29
C ASN A 46 -25.93 38.28 -38.35
N ALA A 47 -24.83 38.91 -38.72
CA ALA A 47 -23.52 38.30 -38.69
C ALA A 47 -22.93 38.34 -37.28
N SER A 48 -22.51 37.21 -36.75
CA SER A 48 -21.79 37.11 -35.46
C SER A 48 -20.58 36.19 -35.59
N TRP A 49 -19.51 36.53 -34.88
CA TRP A 49 -18.35 35.66 -34.76
C TRP A 49 -18.69 34.51 -33.80
N GLN A 50 -18.69 33.28 -34.31
CA GLN A 50 -18.88 32.07 -33.53
C GLN A 50 -17.61 31.25 -33.53
N ILE A 51 -17.26 30.66 -32.38
CA ILE A 51 -16.18 29.69 -32.28
C ILE A 51 -16.74 28.35 -32.81
N PRO A 52 -16.25 27.84 -33.96
CA PRO A 52 -16.72 26.58 -34.53
C PRO A 52 -16.32 25.45 -33.58
N GLY A 53 -17.29 24.82 -32.93
CA GLY A 53 -17.05 23.72 -31.99
C GLY A 53 -17.65 23.88 -30.59
N ALA A 54 -18.28 25.02 -30.29
CA ALA A 54 -19.07 25.18 -29.06
C ALA A 54 -20.45 24.49 -29.16
N VAL A 55 -20.49 23.22 -29.52
CA VAL A 55 -21.56 22.26 -29.19
C VAL A 55 -21.09 20.85 -29.58
N SER A 56 -20.35 20.21 -28.68
CA SER A 56 -19.95 18.80 -28.81
C SER A 56 -20.40 18.03 -27.56
N GLY A 57 -21.71 18.05 -27.26
CA GLY A 57 -22.43 17.03 -26.48
C GLY A 57 -21.91 16.59 -25.10
N LEU A 58 -20.85 17.21 -24.60
CA LEU A 58 -20.15 16.96 -23.35
C LEU A 58 -19.65 18.32 -22.88
N ASP A 59 -20.12 18.79 -21.72
CA ASP A 59 -19.86 20.11 -21.12
C ASP A 59 -18.40 20.26 -20.65
N TRP A 60 -17.43 19.98 -21.53
CA TRP A 60 -16.01 19.94 -21.19
C TRP A 60 -15.27 21.15 -21.75
N VAL A 61 -14.37 21.72 -20.94
CA VAL A 61 -13.42 22.75 -21.37
C VAL A 61 -12.22 22.06 -22.02
N ASN A 62 -12.10 22.15 -23.34
CA ASN A 62 -11.00 21.54 -24.08
C ASN A 62 -9.75 22.44 -24.04
N VAL A 63 -8.62 21.89 -23.58
CA VAL A 63 -7.35 22.63 -23.46
C VAL A 63 -6.81 23.18 -24.78
N LYS A 64 -7.15 22.56 -25.92
CA LYS A 64 -6.72 23.04 -27.25
C LYS A 64 -7.33 24.39 -27.60
N THR A 65 -8.55 24.68 -27.12
CA THR A 65 -9.20 25.98 -27.29
C THR A 65 -8.45 27.11 -26.58
N TYR A 66 -7.61 26.78 -25.60
CA TYR A 66 -6.77 27.71 -24.84
C TYR A 66 -5.33 27.77 -25.37
N GLY A 67 -5.05 27.13 -26.52
CA GLY A 67 -3.75 27.19 -27.18
C GLY A 67 -2.78 26.07 -26.82
N ALA A 68 -3.21 25.06 -26.05
CA ALA A 68 -2.36 23.91 -25.78
C ALA A 68 -2.10 23.13 -27.07
N THR A 69 -0.84 22.84 -27.37
CA THR A 69 -0.43 22.16 -28.60
C THR A 69 -0.40 20.64 -28.44
N GLY A 70 -0.04 20.11 -27.26
CA GLY A 70 0.11 18.69 -26.98
C GLY A 70 1.11 17.98 -27.91
N ASN A 71 2.12 18.70 -28.41
CA ASN A 71 3.14 18.16 -29.32
C ASN A 71 4.38 17.62 -28.60
N GLY A 72 4.46 17.79 -27.28
CA GLY A 72 5.53 17.35 -26.41
C GLY A 72 6.74 18.27 -26.35
N THR A 73 6.81 19.33 -27.15
CA THR A 73 7.97 20.24 -27.23
C THR A 73 7.62 21.67 -26.84
N THR A 74 6.41 22.12 -27.16
CA THR A 74 5.91 23.43 -26.75
C THR A 74 5.48 23.33 -25.30
N ASP A 75 5.88 24.31 -24.50
CA ASP A 75 5.41 24.44 -23.13
C ASP A 75 3.92 24.81 -23.12
N ASP A 76 3.08 23.85 -22.72
CA ASP A 76 1.64 23.97 -22.70
C ASP A 76 1.11 24.49 -21.35
N THR A 77 1.98 24.76 -20.37
CA THR A 77 1.60 25.06 -18.97
C THR A 77 0.58 26.19 -18.88
N ALA A 78 0.84 27.33 -19.54
CA ALA A 78 -0.04 28.49 -19.49
C ALA A 78 -1.42 28.20 -20.09
N ALA A 79 -1.48 27.45 -21.20
CA ALA A 79 -2.73 27.08 -21.85
C ALA A 79 -3.56 26.10 -21.02
N LEU A 80 -2.90 25.10 -20.42
CA LEU A 80 -3.54 24.16 -19.50
C LEU A 80 -4.10 24.87 -18.27
N GLN A 81 -3.31 25.76 -17.64
CA GLN A 81 -3.77 26.51 -16.47
C GLN A 81 -4.88 27.52 -16.81
N ALA A 82 -4.89 28.08 -18.01
CA ALA A 82 -5.97 28.94 -18.49
C ALA A 82 -7.29 28.15 -18.66
N ALA A 83 -7.23 26.94 -19.21
CA ALA A 83 -8.39 26.06 -19.31
C ALA A 83 -8.93 25.66 -17.93
N LEU A 84 -8.04 25.30 -16.99
CA LEU A 84 -8.40 25.02 -15.59
C LEU A 84 -9.07 26.22 -14.92
N SER A 85 -8.53 27.42 -15.11
CA SER A 85 -9.10 28.64 -14.53
C SER A 85 -10.45 29.04 -15.13
N ALA A 86 -10.70 28.67 -16.39
CA ALA A 86 -11.94 29.01 -17.10
C ALA A 86 -13.07 27.99 -16.90
N ALA A 87 -12.75 26.78 -16.41
CA ALA A 87 -13.76 25.77 -16.14
C ALA A 87 -14.72 26.20 -15.02
N PRO A 88 -16.03 25.98 -15.18
CA PRO A 88 -16.98 26.25 -14.10
C PRO A 88 -16.67 25.34 -12.90
N ALA A 89 -17.07 25.76 -11.70
CA ALA A 89 -16.93 24.94 -10.50
C ALA A 89 -17.57 23.56 -10.70
N GLY A 90 -16.85 22.48 -10.36
CA GLY A 90 -17.27 21.11 -10.62
C GLY A 90 -17.19 20.67 -12.09
N GLY A 91 -16.69 21.53 -12.98
CA GLY A 91 -16.57 21.28 -14.41
C GLY A 91 -15.44 20.31 -14.77
N THR A 92 -15.43 19.90 -16.03
CA THR A 92 -14.40 19.00 -16.58
C THR A 92 -13.50 19.75 -17.55
N VAL A 93 -12.18 19.60 -17.38
CA VAL A 93 -11.16 20.04 -18.33
C VAL A 93 -10.65 18.82 -19.08
N TYR A 94 -10.86 18.82 -20.39
CA TYR A 94 -10.50 17.72 -21.27
C TYR A 94 -9.15 17.96 -21.94
N LEU A 95 -8.25 16.98 -21.83
CA LEU A 95 -6.99 16.90 -22.54
C LEU A 95 -7.11 15.83 -23.64
N PRO A 96 -7.26 16.24 -24.92
CA PRO A 96 -7.21 15.32 -26.05
C PRO A 96 -5.91 14.50 -26.11
N PRO A 97 -5.83 13.48 -26.99
CA PRO A 97 -4.57 12.79 -27.26
C PRO A 97 -3.45 13.77 -27.61
N GLY A 98 -2.27 13.54 -27.02
CA GLY A 98 -1.10 14.39 -27.14
C GLY A 98 -0.22 14.34 -25.89
N THR A 99 1.00 14.86 -26.05
CA THR A 99 1.96 15.02 -24.96
C THR A 99 2.07 16.49 -24.62
N TYR A 100 1.69 16.88 -23.42
CA TYR A 100 1.66 18.26 -22.98
C TYR A 100 2.87 18.52 -22.08
N LEU A 101 3.83 19.30 -22.56
CA LEU A 101 5.01 19.64 -21.78
C LEU A 101 4.65 20.71 -20.74
N VAL A 102 4.98 20.47 -19.47
CA VAL A 102 4.73 21.42 -18.39
C VAL A 102 6.03 21.83 -17.69
N SER A 103 6.19 23.12 -17.41
CA SER A 103 7.35 23.71 -16.74
C SER A 103 7.04 24.21 -15.33
N SER A 104 5.78 24.24 -14.91
CA SER A 104 5.38 24.55 -13.53
C SER A 104 4.08 23.83 -13.13
N PRO A 105 3.74 23.77 -11.82
CA PRO A 105 2.58 23.04 -11.33
C PRO A 105 1.25 23.50 -11.94
N LEU A 106 0.38 22.55 -12.25
CA LEU A 106 -1.02 22.78 -12.60
C LEU A 106 -1.90 22.68 -11.36
N THR A 107 -2.65 23.73 -11.04
CA THR A 107 -3.56 23.73 -9.88
C THR A 107 -4.96 23.32 -10.30
N VAL A 108 -5.50 22.27 -9.66
CA VAL A 108 -6.82 21.70 -9.88
C VAL A 108 -7.68 21.91 -8.63
N ASN A 109 -8.64 22.82 -8.71
CA ASN A 109 -9.47 23.22 -7.57
C ASN A 109 -10.94 22.87 -7.80
N GLY A 110 -11.37 21.69 -7.34
CA GLY A 110 -12.76 21.23 -7.44
C GLY A 110 -13.20 20.96 -8.87
N LEU A 111 -12.28 20.45 -9.70
CA LEU A 111 -12.48 20.17 -11.12
C LEU A 111 -12.11 18.72 -11.45
N THR A 112 -12.65 18.23 -12.57
CA THR A 112 -12.19 16.98 -13.17
C THR A 112 -11.21 17.27 -14.30
N VAL A 113 -10.00 16.72 -14.22
CA VAL A 113 -9.04 16.65 -15.32
C VAL A 113 -9.21 15.31 -16.01
N TYR A 114 -9.61 15.33 -17.28
CA TYR A 114 -9.91 14.15 -18.06
C TYR A 114 -8.96 14.02 -19.25
N GLY A 115 -8.08 13.03 -19.24
CA GLY A 115 -7.35 12.61 -20.44
C GLY A 115 -8.16 11.62 -21.28
N ALA A 116 -7.87 11.51 -22.56
CA ALA A 116 -8.58 10.61 -23.46
C ALA A 116 -8.39 9.12 -23.09
N ASN A 117 -7.19 8.77 -22.61
CA ASN A 117 -6.81 7.53 -21.93
C ASN A 117 -5.31 7.60 -21.58
N ALA A 118 -4.87 6.76 -20.64
CA ALA A 118 -3.50 6.77 -20.16
C ALA A 118 -2.44 6.52 -21.26
N THR A 119 -2.77 5.83 -22.35
CA THR A 119 -1.81 5.52 -23.43
C THR A 119 -1.67 6.62 -24.50
N SER A 120 -2.58 7.60 -24.53
CA SER A 120 -2.63 8.60 -25.61
C SER A 120 -2.56 10.05 -25.15
N THR A 121 -2.87 10.32 -23.87
CA THR A 121 -2.73 11.63 -23.25
C THR A 121 -1.64 11.57 -22.18
N ALA A 122 -0.61 12.41 -22.31
CA ALA A 122 0.48 12.49 -21.36
C ALA A 122 0.75 13.93 -20.93
N ILE A 123 0.96 14.15 -19.63
CA ILE A 123 1.62 15.34 -19.09
C ILE A 123 3.09 14.99 -18.90
N ARG A 124 3.98 15.75 -19.54
CA ARG A 124 5.43 15.55 -19.48
C ARG A 124 6.10 16.68 -18.73
N ILE A 125 6.83 16.33 -17.67
CA ILE A 125 7.51 17.28 -16.79
C ILE A 125 8.79 17.76 -17.48
N ALA A 126 8.91 19.06 -17.75
CA ALA A 126 10.05 19.64 -18.45
C ALA A 126 11.35 19.58 -17.63
N ALA A 127 12.51 19.54 -18.30
CA ALA A 127 13.81 19.53 -17.62
C ALA A 127 14.03 20.74 -16.67
N GLY A 128 13.46 21.90 -17.01
CA GLY A 128 13.52 23.12 -16.21
C GLY A 128 12.33 23.34 -15.27
N PHE A 129 11.64 22.28 -14.86
CA PHE A 129 10.42 22.39 -14.04
C PHE A 129 10.65 23.18 -12.73
N SER A 130 9.81 24.18 -12.47
CA SER A 130 9.86 25.02 -11.27
C SER A 130 8.68 24.70 -10.34
N GLY A 131 8.78 23.62 -9.57
CA GLY A 131 7.75 23.22 -8.63
C GLY A 131 8.09 21.91 -7.93
N SER A 132 7.28 21.54 -6.94
CA SER A 132 7.46 20.28 -6.22
C SER A 132 6.45 19.22 -6.64
N GLU A 133 5.54 19.52 -7.58
CA GLU A 133 4.46 18.65 -8.04
C GLU A 133 3.96 19.09 -9.43
N ALA A 134 3.68 18.16 -10.34
CA ALA A 134 3.19 18.51 -11.68
C ALA A 134 1.70 18.87 -11.68
N ILE A 135 0.88 18.13 -10.94
CA ILE A 135 -0.55 18.39 -10.76
C ILE A 135 -0.87 18.47 -9.28
N ASN A 136 -1.46 19.57 -8.82
CA ASN A 136 -1.85 19.78 -7.44
C ASN A 136 -3.38 19.89 -7.29
N LEU A 137 -3.99 18.90 -6.65
CA LEU A 137 -5.40 18.89 -6.30
C LEU A 137 -5.56 19.62 -4.96
N THR A 138 -6.09 20.84 -5.02
CA THR A 138 -6.24 21.73 -3.85
C THR A 138 -7.70 21.95 -3.45
N GLY A 139 -8.64 21.59 -4.33
CA GLY A 139 -10.07 21.71 -4.07
C GLY A 139 -10.73 20.37 -3.76
N ASN A 140 -11.71 20.40 -2.86
CA ASN A 140 -12.49 19.21 -2.53
C ASN A 140 -13.20 18.66 -3.78
N GLY A 141 -13.20 17.34 -3.93
CA GLY A 141 -13.82 16.68 -5.08
C GLY A 141 -13.03 16.82 -6.39
N SER A 142 -11.79 17.30 -6.36
CA SER A 142 -10.93 17.29 -7.54
C SER A 142 -10.66 15.86 -8.03
N ILE A 143 -10.67 15.67 -9.35
CA ILE A 143 -10.43 14.38 -9.99
C ILE A 143 -9.34 14.53 -11.05
N VAL A 144 -8.42 13.57 -11.12
CA VAL A 144 -7.52 13.40 -12.27
C VAL A 144 -7.70 11.98 -12.80
N GLN A 145 -7.96 11.85 -14.10
CA GLN A 145 -8.15 10.52 -14.67
C GLN A 145 -7.75 10.39 -16.15
N GLY A 146 -7.41 9.15 -16.54
CA GLY A 146 -7.26 8.76 -17.94
C GLY A 146 -6.04 9.38 -18.63
N LEU A 147 -4.92 9.54 -17.93
CA LEU A 147 -3.70 10.14 -18.49
C LEU A 147 -2.42 9.52 -17.91
N THR A 148 -1.31 9.74 -18.59
CA THR A 148 0.03 9.48 -18.07
C THR A 148 0.65 10.77 -17.51
N VAL A 149 1.40 10.68 -16.41
CA VAL A 149 2.36 11.72 -16.00
C VAL A 149 3.78 11.15 -16.09
N THR A 150 4.67 11.81 -16.83
CA THR A 150 6.01 11.28 -17.10
C THR A 150 7.11 12.31 -16.93
N GLY A 151 8.28 11.86 -16.47
CA GLY A 151 9.53 12.60 -16.61
C GLY A 151 9.95 12.78 -18.07
N ILE A 152 10.84 13.75 -18.34
CA ILE A 152 11.38 14.02 -19.68
C ILE A 152 12.45 13.01 -20.11
N SER A 153 13.21 12.48 -19.14
CA SER A 153 14.19 11.40 -19.29
C SER A 153 13.57 10.06 -18.89
N THR A 154 14.06 8.97 -19.44
CA THR A 154 13.72 7.59 -19.06
C THR A 154 14.45 7.12 -17.81
N THR A 155 15.25 7.98 -17.19
CA THR A 155 15.89 7.73 -15.89
C THR A 155 15.31 8.71 -14.90
N TYR A 156 14.58 8.23 -13.89
CA TYR A 156 13.92 9.10 -12.92
C TYR A 156 14.89 10.10 -12.28
N SER A 157 16.09 9.67 -11.89
CA SER A 157 17.06 10.53 -11.21
C SER A 157 17.65 11.64 -12.08
N SER A 158 17.43 11.58 -13.41
CA SER A 158 17.78 12.66 -14.36
C SER A 158 16.63 13.65 -14.58
N ASN A 159 15.49 13.48 -13.91
CA ASN A 159 14.34 14.36 -13.98
C ASN A 159 14.27 15.29 -12.75
N PRO A 160 13.57 16.43 -12.85
CA PRO A 160 13.36 17.33 -11.70
C PRO A 160 12.71 16.63 -10.51
N ALA A 161 13.18 16.94 -9.31
CA ALA A 161 12.63 16.41 -8.07
C ALA A 161 11.23 17.00 -7.79
N CYS A 162 10.20 16.28 -8.22
CA CYS A 162 8.81 16.69 -8.09
C CYS A 162 7.89 15.47 -8.08
N ASP A 163 6.76 15.61 -7.40
CA ASP A 163 5.69 14.62 -7.39
C ASP A 163 4.92 14.67 -8.73
N ALA A 164 4.35 13.56 -9.16
CA ALA A 164 3.52 13.55 -10.36
C ALA A 164 2.16 14.20 -10.06
N ILE A 165 1.49 13.70 -9.01
CA ILE A 165 0.19 14.18 -8.57
C ILE A 165 0.23 14.37 -7.04
N ARG A 166 -0.09 15.57 -6.58
CA ARG A 166 -0.24 15.85 -5.14
C ARG A 166 -1.69 16.20 -4.82
N ILE A 167 -2.20 15.68 -3.71
CA ILE A 167 -3.45 16.12 -3.08
C ILE A 167 -3.07 16.92 -1.84
N THR A 168 -3.38 18.22 -1.83
CA THR A 168 -2.99 19.13 -0.75
C THR A 168 -4.22 19.63 -0.03
N ASN A 169 -4.45 19.16 1.21
CA ASN A 169 -5.55 19.62 2.07
C ASN A 169 -6.95 19.56 1.40
N ALA A 170 -7.16 18.58 0.53
CA ALA A 170 -8.39 18.44 -0.24
C ALA A 170 -9.05 17.08 0.02
N MET A 171 -10.33 17.11 0.36
CA MET A 171 -11.13 15.91 0.65
C MET A 171 -11.83 15.39 -0.61
N ARG A 172 -12.17 14.09 -0.60
CA ARG A 172 -12.97 13.44 -1.67
C ARG A 172 -12.32 13.51 -3.04
N CYS A 173 -11.00 13.61 -3.09
CA CYS A 173 -10.26 13.62 -4.33
C CYS A 173 -10.13 12.20 -4.89
N THR A 174 -10.17 12.10 -6.22
CA THR A 174 -9.99 10.81 -6.92
C THR A 174 -8.85 10.92 -7.92
N VAL A 175 -7.91 9.98 -7.88
CA VAL A 175 -6.95 9.76 -8.98
C VAL A 175 -7.27 8.38 -9.53
N ARG A 176 -7.56 8.28 -10.83
CA ARG A 176 -7.92 6.99 -11.42
C ARG A 176 -7.51 6.78 -12.86
N ASP A 177 -7.21 5.54 -13.24
CA ASP A 177 -6.73 5.20 -14.58
C ASP A 177 -5.52 6.06 -15.00
N VAL A 178 -4.55 6.17 -14.10
CA VAL A 178 -3.35 6.99 -14.28
C VAL A 178 -2.10 6.12 -14.30
N VAL A 179 -1.22 6.39 -15.27
CA VAL A 179 0.11 5.80 -15.33
C VAL A 179 1.14 6.87 -14.96
N VAL A 180 2.13 6.52 -14.14
CA VAL A 180 3.23 7.41 -13.77
C VAL A 180 4.56 6.75 -14.10
N THR A 181 5.40 7.44 -14.90
CA THR A 181 6.70 6.91 -15.32
C THR A 181 7.83 7.89 -15.13
N TYR A 182 8.98 7.41 -14.66
CA TYR A 182 10.22 8.20 -14.60
C TYR A 182 10.15 9.50 -13.77
N VAL A 183 9.25 9.57 -12.78
CA VAL A 183 9.11 10.74 -11.91
C VAL A 183 10.10 10.68 -10.75
N ASN A 184 10.76 11.81 -10.44
CA ASN A 184 11.78 11.93 -9.38
C ASN A 184 11.19 12.44 -8.05
N GLY A 185 10.06 11.89 -7.65
CA GLY A 185 9.32 12.21 -6.44
C GLY A 185 8.29 11.13 -6.21
N TRP A 186 7.22 11.46 -5.50
CA TRP A 186 6.07 10.56 -5.36
C TRP A 186 5.26 10.53 -6.64
N SER A 187 4.84 9.35 -7.05
CA SER A 187 3.85 9.20 -8.13
C SER A 187 2.50 9.79 -7.72
N VAL A 188 2.06 9.50 -6.50
CA VAL A 188 0.94 10.19 -5.86
C VAL A 188 1.32 10.53 -4.42
N ASN A 189 1.16 11.80 -4.02
CA ASN A 189 1.43 12.26 -2.66
C ASN A 189 0.16 12.86 -2.04
N VAL A 190 -0.39 12.19 -1.02
CA VAL A 190 -1.55 12.66 -0.27
C VAL A 190 -1.05 13.37 0.97
N LEU A 191 -1.17 14.70 0.99
CA LEU A 191 -0.46 15.58 1.90
C LEU A 191 -1.41 16.51 2.66
N PRO A 192 -2.05 16.02 3.76
CA PRO A 192 -2.74 16.88 4.71
C PRO A 192 -1.76 17.74 5.53
N SER A 193 -2.28 18.67 6.32
CA SER A 193 -1.52 19.50 7.25
C SER A 193 -2.29 19.72 8.55
N GLY A 194 -1.67 20.36 9.55
CA GLY A 194 -2.39 20.73 10.78
C GLY A 194 -3.59 21.66 10.56
N THR A 195 -3.77 22.20 9.35
CA THR A 195 -4.86 23.10 8.98
C THR A 195 -5.84 22.52 7.95
N GLY A 196 -5.63 21.28 7.49
CA GLY A 196 -6.47 20.67 6.45
C GLY A 196 -6.27 19.15 6.32
N SER A 197 -7.24 18.47 5.74
CA SER A 197 -7.25 17.00 5.65
C SER A 197 -7.34 16.51 4.21
N CYS A 198 -6.93 15.27 3.98
CA CYS A 198 -7.11 14.57 2.70
C CYS A 198 -8.03 13.35 2.85
N LEU A 199 -9.14 13.52 3.57
CA LEU A 199 -10.10 12.47 3.87
C LEU A 199 -10.89 12.02 2.63
N TRP A 200 -11.24 10.74 2.62
CA TRP A 200 -11.98 10.05 1.56
C TRP A 200 -11.30 10.13 0.19
N THR A 201 -9.98 10.03 0.18
CA THR A 201 -9.20 9.94 -1.05
C THR A 201 -9.40 8.59 -1.71
N ILE A 202 -9.61 8.56 -3.03
CA ILE A 202 -9.74 7.33 -3.82
C ILE A 202 -8.59 7.29 -4.83
N LEU A 203 -7.79 6.23 -4.77
CA LEU A 203 -6.77 5.91 -5.75
C LEU A 203 -7.17 4.59 -6.41
N ASP A 204 -7.49 4.60 -7.70
CA ASP A 204 -8.01 3.45 -8.40
C ASP A 204 -7.25 3.23 -9.71
N SER A 205 -6.71 2.03 -9.93
CA SER A 205 -6.07 1.70 -11.20
C SER A 205 -4.89 2.65 -11.51
N ILE A 206 -4.06 2.88 -10.49
CA ILE A 206 -2.80 3.63 -10.61
C ILE A 206 -1.69 2.65 -10.94
N HIS A 207 -0.89 2.94 -11.96
CA HIS A 207 0.28 2.14 -12.32
C HIS A 207 1.53 3.02 -12.30
N THR A 208 2.53 2.64 -11.52
CA THR A 208 3.85 3.31 -11.50
C THR A 208 4.92 2.42 -12.10
N TYR A 209 5.86 3.00 -12.84
CA TYR A 209 6.99 2.26 -13.42
C TYR A 209 8.26 3.09 -13.46
N GLN A 210 9.37 2.56 -12.94
CA GLN A 210 10.70 3.21 -12.94
C GLN A 210 10.65 4.62 -12.32
N VAL A 211 9.99 4.73 -11.17
CA VAL A 211 9.82 5.98 -10.41
C VAL A 211 10.75 6.02 -9.20
N ASN A 212 11.02 7.21 -8.68
CA ASN A 212 11.74 7.35 -7.42
C ASN A 212 10.94 6.74 -6.26
N GLN A 213 9.70 7.18 -6.11
CA GLN A 213 8.77 6.75 -5.07
C GLN A 213 7.38 6.52 -5.67
N GLY A 214 6.63 5.53 -5.15
CA GLY A 214 5.31 5.21 -5.64
C GLY A 214 4.23 6.11 -5.02
N ILE A 215 3.42 5.57 -4.12
CA ILE A 215 2.30 6.28 -3.51
C ILE A 215 2.61 6.58 -2.04
N HIS A 216 2.30 7.80 -1.59
CA HIS A 216 2.38 8.19 -0.19
C HIS A 216 1.03 8.68 0.32
N ILE A 217 0.63 8.15 1.48
CA ILE A 217 -0.53 8.60 2.23
C ILE A 217 -0.07 9.02 3.61
N LEU A 218 -0.07 10.33 3.83
CA LEU A 218 0.24 10.94 5.10
C LEU A 218 -1.05 11.21 5.89
N GLY A 219 -1.04 10.93 7.18
CA GLY A 219 -1.99 11.48 8.15
C GLY A 219 -1.32 12.52 9.06
N VAL A 220 -2.11 13.25 9.84
CA VAL A 220 -1.59 14.27 10.76
C VAL A 220 -1.96 13.92 12.20
N THR A 221 -1.02 13.26 12.89
CA THR A 221 -1.20 12.82 14.27
C THR A 221 -1.63 13.96 15.19
N GLY A 222 -2.65 13.72 16.01
CA GLY A 222 -3.12 14.67 17.04
C GLY A 222 -4.03 15.79 16.53
N SER A 223 -4.29 15.88 15.22
CA SER A 223 -5.08 16.97 14.62
C SER A 223 -6.54 16.61 14.30
N GLY A 224 -6.96 15.36 14.50
CA GLY A 224 -8.26 14.85 14.02
C GLY A 224 -8.33 14.66 12.50
N TYR A 225 -7.33 15.17 11.76
CA TYR A 225 -7.16 15.01 10.32
C TYR A 225 -6.30 13.78 10.02
N ASN A 226 -6.80 12.62 10.39
CA ASN A 226 -6.17 11.36 10.02
C ASN A 226 -6.44 11.05 8.54
N ALA A 227 -5.73 10.10 7.96
CA ALA A 227 -6.06 9.63 6.61
C ALA A 227 -7.44 8.95 6.60
N GLY A 228 -8.03 8.86 5.42
CA GLY A 228 -9.21 8.03 5.13
C GLY A 228 -9.15 7.76 3.64
N ALA A 229 -8.60 6.63 3.24
CA ALA A 229 -8.17 6.41 1.87
C ALA A 229 -8.53 5.02 1.36
N TYR A 230 -8.91 4.96 0.10
CA TYR A 230 -9.24 3.74 -0.61
C TYR A 230 -8.26 3.57 -1.77
N LEU A 231 -7.54 2.45 -1.80
CA LEU A 231 -6.62 2.08 -2.87
C LEU A 231 -7.11 0.77 -3.48
N VAL A 232 -7.38 0.79 -4.78
CA VAL A 232 -7.98 -0.35 -5.48
C VAL A 232 -7.29 -0.57 -6.82
N ASN A 233 -6.92 -1.80 -7.13
CA ASN A 233 -6.31 -2.18 -8.42
C ASN A 233 -5.03 -1.40 -8.75
N CYS A 234 -4.26 -1.03 -7.74
CA CYS A 234 -3.04 -0.26 -7.93
C CYS A 234 -1.84 -1.19 -8.15
N ASN A 235 -0.92 -0.74 -9.00
CA ASN A 235 0.35 -1.39 -9.29
C ASN A 235 1.51 -0.41 -9.02
N VAL A 236 2.36 -0.72 -8.04
CA VAL A 236 3.55 0.06 -7.66
C VAL A 236 4.83 -0.67 -8.04
N GLU A 237 5.11 -0.73 -9.34
CA GLU A 237 6.17 -1.54 -9.92
C GLU A 237 7.48 -0.78 -10.16
N GLN A 238 8.59 -1.49 -10.00
CA GLN A 238 9.96 -1.00 -10.25
C GLN A 238 10.25 0.34 -9.56
N THR A 239 9.76 0.50 -8.32
CA THR A 239 10.13 1.65 -7.50
C THR A 239 11.61 1.57 -7.16
N ALA A 240 12.36 2.62 -7.49
CA ALA A 240 13.81 2.55 -7.60
C ALA A 240 14.58 3.29 -6.50
N GLY A 241 13.98 4.29 -5.85
CA GLY A 241 14.67 5.13 -4.86
C GLY A 241 14.00 5.26 -3.50
N GLY A 242 12.90 4.56 -3.25
CA GLY A 242 12.18 4.60 -1.99
C GLY A 242 11.01 3.62 -1.94
N ASP A 243 9.99 3.97 -1.16
CA ASP A 243 8.83 3.10 -0.92
C ASP A 243 7.88 3.04 -2.12
N GLY A 244 7.37 1.84 -2.42
CA GLY A 244 6.33 1.63 -3.42
C GLY A 244 4.98 2.17 -2.93
N LEU A 245 4.57 1.80 -1.72
CA LEU A 245 3.46 2.41 -1.00
C LEU A 245 3.87 2.71 0.44
N LEU A 246 3.85 3.99 0.81
CA LEU A 246 4.08 4.45 2.18
C LEU A 246 2.77 4.94 2.80
N LEU A 247 2.42 4.37 3.95
CA LEU A 247 1.40 4.87 4.86
C LEU A 247 2.13 5.44 6.09
N GLU A 248 2.06 6.76 6.28
CA GLU A 248 2.70 7.44 7.40
C GLU A 248 1.65 8.14 8.25
N ASP A 249 1.53 7.74 9.52
CA ASP A 249 0.54 8.27 10.46
C ASP A 249 -0.92 8.23 9.94
N ALA A 250 -1.19 7.32 9.01
CA ALA A 250 -2.43 7.26 8.25
C ALA A 250 -3.43 6.33 8.94
N HIS A 251 -4.65 6.80 9.18
CA HIS A 251 -5.73 5.98 9.72
C HIS A 251 -6.70 5.54 8.62
N ASP A 252 -7.51 4.51 8.88
CA ASP A 252 -8.67 4.12 8.07
C ASP A 252 -8.34 3.97 6.57
N VAL A 253 -7.30 3.18 6.28
CA VAL A 253 -6.82 2.92 4.92
C VAL A 253 -7.28 1.53 4.48
N LEU A 254 -8.08 1.49 3.41
CA LEU A 254 -8.52 0.26 2.75
C LEU A 254 -7.76 0.07 1.44
N ILE A 255 -7.08 -1.06 1.31
CA ILE A 255 -6.32 -1.43 0.13
C ILE A 255 -6.82 -2.77 -0.39
N SER A 256 -7.06 -2.86 -1.70
CA SER A 256 -7.44 -4.11 -2.35
C SER A 256 -6.82 -4.25 -3.74
N ASN A 257 -6.41 -5.46 -4.09
CA ASN A 257 -5.78 -5.76 -5.38
C ASN A 257 -4.53 -4.88 -5.62
N LEU A 258 -3.56 -4.96 -4.70
CA LEU A 258 -2.28 -4.26 -4.81
C LEU A 258 -1.22 -5.19 -5.38
N GLU A 259 -0.63 -4.81 -6.50
CA GLU A 259 0.59 -5.41 -7.03
C GLU A 259 1.76 -4.44 -6.81
N GLY A 260 2.94 -4.98 -6.54
CA GLY A 260 4.12 -4.12 -6.47
C GLY A 260 5.41 -4.88 -6.25
N TRP A 261 6.49 -4.33 -6.77
CA TRP A 261 7.84 -4.73 -6.42
C TRP A 261 8.78 -3.54 -6.51
N ASN A 262 9.73 -3.48 -5.59
CA ASN A 262 10.83 -2.53 -5.67
C ASN A 262 12.03 -3.15 -6.40
N LEU A 263 12.86 -2.29 -7.00
CA LEU A 263 14.14 -2.75 -7.52
C LEU A 263 15.03 -3.24 -6.37
N SER A 264 15.94 -4.19 -6.66
CA SER A 264 16.92 -4.68 -5.67
C SER A 264 17.84 -3.57 -5.14
N THR A 265 17.99 -2.47 -5.89
CA THR A 265 18.75 -1.27 -5.52
C THR A 265 17.91 -0.21 -4.80
N SER A 266 16.60 -0.42 -4.65
CA SER A 266 15.75 0.50 -3.91
C SER A 266 16.15 0.56 -2.45
N THR A 267 16.04 1.75 -1.87
CA THR A 267 16.29 2.01 -0.45
C THR A 267 15.03 1.87 0.41
N GLY A 268 13.87 1.62 -0.21
CA GLY A 268 12.58 1.48 0.47
C GLY A 268 11.94 0.11 0.31
N ASN A 269 10.75 0.00 0.87
CA ASN A 269 9.91 -1.19 0.93
C ASN A 269 8.82 -1.16 -0.15
N THR A 270 8.32 -2.32 -0.56
CA THR A 270 7.17 -2.37 -1.48
C THR A 270 5.92 -1.82 -0.78
N LEU A 271 5.72 -2.21 0.48
CA LEU A 271 4.73 -1.63 1.39
C LEU A 271 5.39 -1.22 2.70
N HIS A 272 5.18 0.02 3.12
CA HIS A 272 5.70 0.57 4.35
C HIS A 272 4.57 1.18 5.17
N ILE A 273 4.37 0.68 6.39
CA ILE A 273 3.37 1.17 7.33
C ILE A 273 4.10 1.72 8.55
N LYS A 274 4.03 3.03 8.75
CA LYS A 274 4.90 3.76 9.67
C LYS A 274 4.13 4.66 10.63
N GLY A 275 4.70 4.87 11.80
CA GLY A 275 4.21 5.88 12.73
C GLY A 275 2.91 5.48 13.40
N ALA A 276 2.08 6.46 13.74
CA ALA A 276 0.77 6.25 14.37
C ALA A 276 -0.29 5.67 13.40
N SER A 277 0.12 5.07 12.28
CA SER A 277 -0.83 4.48 11.31
C SER A 277 -1.76 3.47 11.98
N ALA A 278 -3.06 3.56 11.69
CA ALA A 278 -4.05 2.74 12.36
C ALA A 278 -5.20 2.27 11.46
N ALA A 279 -5.84 1.15 11.79
CA ALA A 279 -6.97 0.62 11.01
C ALA A 279 -6.64 0.48 9.51
N VAL A 280 -5.51 -0.16 9.22
CA VAL A 280 -5.06 -0.44 7.86
C VAL A 280 -5.51 -1.84 7.48
N TYR A 281 -6.27 -1.97 6.41
CA TYR A 281 -6.72 -3.25 5.88
C TYR A 281 -6.25 -3.41 4.44
N LEU A 282 -5.48 -4.47 4.18
CA LEU A 282 -5.04 -4.87 2.84
C LEU A 282 -5.57 -6.27 2.52
N SER A 283 -6.18 -6.43 1.34
CA SER A 283 -6.66 -7.73 0.85
C SER A 283 -6.32 -7.97 -0.61
N GLY A 284 -5.96 -9.20 -0.97
CA GLY A 284 -5.64 -9.58 -2.35
C GLY A 284 -4.44 -8.80 -2.89
N PHE A 285 -3.24 -9.30 -2.69
CA PHE A 285 -2.02 -8.60 -3.09
C PHE A 285 -0.96 -9.56 -3.61
N SER A 286 -0.04 -9.03 -4.42
CA SER A 286 1.19 -9.71 -4.83
C SER A 286 2.33 -8.74 -4.66
N LEU A 287 3.13 -8.94 -3.61
CA LEU A 287 4.17 -7.99 -3.21
C LEU A 287 5.55 -8.63 -3.24
N GLY A 288 6.50 -7.85 -3.76
CA GLY A 288 7.88 -8.25 -3.91
C GLY A 288 8.14 -8.90 -5.27
N GLY A 289 9.42 -9.05 -5.61
CA GLY A 289 9.82 -9.55 -6.92
C GLY A 289 11.33 -9.57 -7.08
N LEU A 290 11.78 -10.34 -8.06
CA LEU A 290 13.20 -10.43 -8.40
C LEU A 290 13.57 -9.40 -9.46
N THR A 291 14.58 -8.59 -9.18
CA THR A 291 15.21 -7.73 -10.20
C THR A 291 16.45 -8.42 -10.74
N SER A 292 16.38 -8.92 -11.99
CA SER A 292 17.48 -9.68 -12.60
C SER A 292 17.96 -10.87 -11.72
N GLY A 293 17.01 -11.59 -11.11
CA GLY A 293 17.29 -12.70 -10.20
C GLY A 293 17.75 -12.29 -8.79
N THR A 294 17.83 -11.00 -8.50
CA THR A 294 18.25 -10.48 -7.19
C THR A 294 17.01 -10.07 -6.37
N PRO A 295 16.88 -10.52 -5.11
CA PRO A 295 15.80 -10.10 -4.22
C PRO A 295 15.92 -8.62 -3.84
N GLN A 296 14.82 -8.05 -3.33
CA GLN A 296 14.81 -6.74 -2.71
C GLN A 296 15.73 -6.75 -1.47
N ALA A 297 16.62 -5.75 -1.37
CA ALA A 297 17.58 -5.65 -0.26
C ALA A 297 16.94 -5.31 1.10
N HIS A 298 15.68 -4.87 1.08
CA HIS A 298 14.89 -4.44 2.22
C HIS A 298 13.69 -5.38 2.42
N PRO A 299 12.96 -5.27 3.55
CA PRO A 299 11.68 -5.96 3.69
C PRO A 299 10.74 -5.66 2.53
N VAL A 300 10.01 -6.65 2.00
CA VAL A 300 8.91 -6.35 1.05
C VAL A 300 7.87 -5.49 1.77
N VAL A 301 7.48 -5.94 2.96
CA VAL A 301 6.55 -5.23 3.84
C VAL A 301 7.27 -4.85 5.13
N LEU A 302 7.23 -3.57 5.50
CA LEU A 302 7.76 -3.07 6.77
C LEU A 302 6.65 -2.41 7.59
N VAL A 303 6.52 -2.82 8.85
CA VAL A 303 5.71 -2.16 9.87
C VAL A 303 6.63 -1.67 10.98
N GLU A 304 6.74 -0.36 11.15
CA GLU A 304 7.69 0.25 12.09
C GLU A 304 7.16 1.50 12.81
N SER A 305 7.84 1.88 13.90
CA SER A 305 7.58 3.14 14.60
C SER A 305 7.97 4.34 13.72
N GLY A 306 7.30 5.46 13.94
CA GLY A 306 7.70 6.77 13.44
C GLY A 306 7.81 7.77 14.58
N SER A 307 8.08 9.04 14.25
CA SER A 307 8.19 10.12 15.23
C SER A 307 6.92 10.31 16.07
N ASN A 308 5.77 9.91 15.54
CA ASN A 308 4.46 10.15 16.13
C ASN A 308 3.81 8.91 16.77
N GLY A 309 4.51 7.77 16.81
CA GLY A 309 4.00 6.57 17.47
C GLY A 309 4.32 5.27 16.73
N THR A 310 3.50 4.25 16.99
CA THR A 310 3.66 2.90 16.44
C THR A 310 2.35 2.41 15.82
N PRO A 311 2.38 1.61 14.75
CA PRO A 311 1.16 1.19 14.07
C PRO A 311 0.23 0.34 14.95
N THR A 312 -1.09 0.46 14.73
CA THR A 312 -2.09 -0.39 15.41
C THR A 312 -3.20 -0.86 14.47
N GLY A 313 -3.68 -2.10 14.62
CA GLY A 313 -4.81 -2.57 13.81
C GLY A 313 -4.48 -2.67 12.32
N VAL A 314 -3.40 -3.39 11.99
CA VAL A 314 -2.97 -3.66 10.62
C VAL A 314 -3.41 -5.08 10.26
N SER A 315 -4.19 -5.25 9.18
CA SER A 315 -4.62 -6.56 8.69
C SER A 315 -4.20 -6.78 7.25
N LEU A 316 -3.43 -7.84 7.01
CA LEU A 316 -3.03 -8.33 5.68
C LEU A 316 -3.77 -9.65 5.41
N GLN A 317 -4.61 -9.71 4.38
CA GLN A 317 -5.45 -10.87 4.09
C GLN A 317 -5.26 -11.42 2.68
N GLY A 318 -4.91 -12.71 2.60
CA GLY A 318 -4.59 -13.41 1.36
C GLY A 318 -3.23 -13.01 0.80
N GLY A 319 -3.03 -13.24 -0.50
CA GLY A 319 -1.90 -12.71 -1.26
C GLY A 319 -0.56 -13.41 -1.07
N ILE A 320 0.45 -12.84 -1.72
CA ILE A 320 1.83 -13.35 -1.79
C ILE A 320 2.79 -12.25 -1.33
N ILE A 321 3.78 -12.63 -0.52
CA ILE A 321 4.94 -11.81 -0.15
C ILE A 321 6.20 -12.61 -0.49
N GLU A 322 6.98 -12.11 -1.45
CA GLU A 322 8.15 -12.83 -1.97
C GLU A 322 9.40 -12.00 -2.22
N ALA A 323 10.55 -12.68 -2.32
CA ALA A 323 11.81 -12.09 -2.77
C ALA A 323 12.31 -10.88 -1.97
N GLY A 324 12.00 -10.78 -0.67
CA GLY A 324 12.57 -9.75 0.22
C GLY A 324 13.61 -10.25 1.22
N THR A 325 14.29 -9.31 1.86
CA THR A 325 15.37 -9.58 2.83
C THR A 325 15.04 -9.00 4.22
N PRO A 326 13.91 -9.33 4.90
CA PRO A 326 12.94 -10.45 4.75
C PRO A 326 11.70 -10.18 3.89
N GLY A 327 10.72 -11.09 3.88
CA GLY A 327 9.39 -10.82 3.31
C GLY A 327 8.65 -9.73 4.10
N LEU A 328 8.16 -10.07 5.30
CA LEU A 328 7.53 -9.11 6.23
C LEU A 328 8.43 -8.86 7.45
N ALA A 329 8.64 -7.59 7.78
CA ALA A 329 9.26 -7.17 9.03
C ALA A 329 8.28 -6.35 9.87
N VAL A 330 8.11 -6.73 11.14
CA VAL A 330 7.40 -5.96 12.16
C VAL A 330 8.39 -5.61 13.26
N THR A 331 8.74 -4.33 13.36
CA THR A 331 9.71 -3.83 14.36
C THR A 331 9.04 -3.07 15.50
N ALA A 332 7.79 -2.63 15.31
CA ALA A 332 6.95 -2.02 16.33
C ALA A 332 5.46 -2.13 15.97
N GLY A 333 4.57 -1.95 16.96
CA GLY A 333 3.12 -1.91 16.78
C GLY A 333 2.37 -3.05 17.46
N THR A 334 1.04 -2.95 17.48
CA THR A 334 0.14 -3.94 18.11
C THR A 334 -1.09 -4.20 17.26
N GLN A 335 -1.80 -5.32 17.50
CA GLN A 335 -2.98 -5.72 16.73
C GLN A 335 -2.65 -5.87 15.22
N ILE A 336 -1.58 -6.58 14.92
CA ILE A 336 -1.13 -6.84 13.56
C ILE A 336 -1.52 -8.28 13.22
N ALA A 337 -2.33 -8.45 12.17
CA ALA A 337 -2.80 -9.76 11.75
C ALA A 337 -2.45 -10.00 10.28
N CYS A 338 -1.90 -11.17 9.99
CA CYS A 338 -1.68 -11.68 8.65
C CYS A 338 -2.43 -13.00 8.51
N SER A 339 -3.25 -13.15 7.48
CA SER A 339 -4.12 -14.33 7.35
C SER A 339 -4.19 -14.82 5.92
N GLY A 340 -4.00 -16.12 5.70
CA GLY A 340 -4.08 -16.73 4.36
C GLY A 340 -2.99 -16.26 3.38
N THR A 341 -1.91 -15.66 3.88
CA THR A 341 -0.82 -15.11 3.06
C THR A 341 0.26 -16.15 2.81
N GLN A 342 0.79 -16.17 1.59
CA GLN A 342 1.93 -16.99 1.22
C GLN A 342 3.22 -16.19 1.36
N PHE A 343 4.15 -16.68 2.17
CA PHE A 343 5.53 -16.19 2.27
C PHE A 343 6.43 -17.13 1.49
N PHE A 344 6.84 -16.69 0.30
CA PHE A 344 7.51 -17.52 -0.68
C PHE A 344 8.85 -16.94 -1.09
N SER A 345 9.89 -17.78 -1.21
CA SER A 345 11.18 -17.39 -1.82
C SER A 345 11.73 -16.06 -1.30
N ASN A 346 11.68 -15.85 0.02
CA ASN A 346 12.33 -14.68 0.64
C ASN A 346 13.79 -14.99 0.94
N ALA A 347 14.67 -14.02 0.73
CA ALA A 347 16.12 -14.17 0.80
C ALA A 347 16.61 -14.66 2.18
N ASN A 348 16.08 -14.04 3.24
CA ASN A 348 16.46 -14.33 4.64
C ASN A 348 15.37 -15.07 5.41
N TYR A 349 14.20 -14.45 5.56
CA TYR A 349 13.09 -14.94 6.36
C TYR A 349 11.78 -14.64 5.65
N GLY A 350 10.77 -15.49 5.83
CA GLY A 350 9.40 -15.13 5.45
C GLY A 350 8.93 -13.96 6.32
N VAL A 351 9.07 -14.10 7.64
CA VAL A 351 8.71 -13.08 8.63
C VAL A 351 9.80 -12.81 9.66
N GLN A 352 9.93 -11.55 10.07
CA GLN A 352 10.80 -11.09 11.14
C GLN A 352 10.03 -10.21 12.11
N ILE A 353 9.94 -10.64 13.38
CA ILE A 353 9.26 -9.90 14.44
C ILE A 353 10.24 -9.51 15.54
N SER A 354 10.38 -8.22 15.79
CA SER A 354 11.26 -7.64 16.81
C SER A 354 10.53 -6.54 17.59
N GLY A 355 11.25 -5.79 18.43
CA GLY A 355 10.68 -4.71 19.25
C GLY A 355 10.10 -5.17 20.58
N SER A 356 9.28 -4.32 21.21
CA SER A 356 8.69 -4.55 22.53
C SER A 356 7.17 -4.58 22.49
N GLY A 357 6.57 -5.52 23.22
CA GLY A 357 5.13 -5.66 23.39
C GLY A 357 4.31 -5.98 22.13
N PRO A 358 4.80 -6.76 21.14
CA PRO A 358 4.02 -7.07 19.94
C PRO A 358 2.70 -7.77 20.31
N ASP A 359 1.67 -7.52 19.52
CA ASP A 359 0.46 -8.35 19.44
C ASP A 359 0.27 -8.70 17.97
N VAL A 360 0.87 -9.83 17.55
CA VAL A 360 0.97 -10.24 16.15
C VAL A 360 0.37 -11.64 15.97
N LEU A 361 -0.53 -11.79 15.00
CA LEU A 361 -1.17 -13.05 14.64
C LEU A 361 -0.89 -13.41 13.17
N PHE A 362 -0.34 -14.58 12.95
CA PHE A 362 -0.32 -15.27 11.66
C PHE A 362 -1.34 -16.41 11.72
N ASN A 363 -2.31 -16.41 10.80
CA ASN A 363 -3.39 -17.40 10.79
C ASN A 363 -3.58 -18.00 9.38
N GLY A 364 -3.40 -19.31 9.23
CA GLY A 364 -3.58 -19.94 7.92
C GLY A 364 -2.56 -19.51 6.87
N CYS A 365 -1.38 -19.04 7.28
CA CYS A 365 -0.33 -18.62 6.35
C CYS A 365 0.53 -19.81 5.90
N ALA A 366 1.07 -19.74 4.70
CA ALA A 366 1.98 -20.75 4.17
C ALA A 366 3.39 -20.18 4.01
N PHE A 367 4.40 -20.94 4.43
CA PHE A 367 5.81 -20.57 4.36
C PHE A 367 6.56 -21.60 3.53
N SER A 368 7.20 -21.16 2.45
CA SER A 368 7.91 -22.05 1.53
C SER A 368 9.13 -21.38 0.89
N THR A 369 10.21 -22.14 0.76
CA THR A 369 11.45 -21.72 0.05
C THR A 369 12.09 -20.45 0.62
N ASN A 370 11.81 -20.09 1.88
CA ASN A 370 12.45 -18.92 2.49
C ASN A 370 13.87 -19.25 2.95
N GLY A 371 14.71 -18.21 3.05
CA GLY A 371 16.08 -18.33 3.53
C GLY A 371 17.10 -18.83 2.50
N TYR A 372 16.76 -18.84 1.22
CA TYR A 372 17.56 -19.46 0.15
C TYR A 372 18.92 -18.78 -0.13
N THR A 373 19.11 -17.53 0.30
CA THR A 373 20.41 -16.83 0.16
C THR A 373 21.17 -16.70 1.48
N ALA A 374 20.54 -16.99 2.61
CA ALA A 374 21.11 -16.71 3.92
C ALA A 374 22.05 -17.84 4.39
N GLY A 375 22.93 -17.55 5.36
CA GLY A 375 23.94 -18.49 5.87
C GLY A 375 23.40 -19.58 6.81
N ALA A 376 24.02 -19.77 7.98
CA ALA A 376 23.66 -20.84 8.93
C ALA A 376 22.48 -20.52 9.87
N SER A 377 21.83 -19.36 9.73
CA SER A 377 20.84 -18.82 10.69
C SER A 377 19.51 -18.46 10.02
N ASN A 378 19.01 -19.34 9.15
CA ASN A 378 17.85 -19.05 8.31
C ASN A 378 16.62 -19.70 8.91
N PHE A 379 15.47 -19.00 8.89
CA PHE A 379 14.19 -19.46 9.43
C PHE A 379 13.04 -18.96 8.55
N ASP A 380 11.91 -19.68 8.52
CA ASP A 380 10.68 -19.11 7.92
C ASP A 380 10.19 -17.92 8.75
N ALA A 381 10.33 -18.03 10.08
CA ALA A 381 9.99 -16.99 11.02
C ALA A 381 11.09 -16.80 12.06
N VAL A 382 11.48 -15.55 12.29
CA VAL A 382 12.36 -15.17 13.40
C VAL A 382 11.62 -14.23 14.35
N VAL A 383 11.56 -14.60 15.64
CA VAL A 383 10.93 -13.81 16.70
C VAL A 383 11.96 -13.47 17.77
N SER A 384 12.40 -12.21 17.77
CA SER A 384 13.31 -11.66 18.77
C SER A 384 12.67 -10.59 19.66
N ALA A 385 11.36 -10.37 19.49
CA ALA A 385 10.62 -9.39 20.28
C ALA A 385 10.54 -9.74 21.77
N THR A 386 10.33 -8.72 22.61
CA THR A 386 10.27 -8.84 24.07
C THR A 386 8.91 -8.40 24.60
N GLY A 387 8.33 -9.15 25.53
CA GLY A 387 6.94 -8.90 25.98
C GLY A 387 5.90 -9.17 24.90
N GLY A 388 4.62 -8.98 25.22
CA GLY A 388 3.53 -9.24 24.27
C GLY A 388 3.42 -10.71 23.83
N PHE A 389 2.82 -10.94 22.66
CA PHE A 389 2.65 -12.25 22.05
C PHE A 389 2.78 -12.22 20.53
N VAL A 390 3.44 -13.23 19.98
CA VAL A 390 3.46 -13.54 18.54
C VAL A 390 2.85 -14.93 18.37
N SER A 391 1.76 -15.05 17.61
CA SER A 391 1.04 -16.31 17.44
C SER A 391 1.08 -16.77 15.99
N PHE A 392 1.45 -18.02 15.78
CA PHE A 392 1.24 -18.76 14.54
C PHE A 392 0.13 -19.77 14.79
N GLN A 393 -0.93 -19.73 13.97
CA GLN A 393 -2.10 -20.61 14.09
C GLN A 393 -2.45 -21.16 12.72
N HIS A 394 -2.69 -22.46 12.62
CA HIS A 394 -3.15 -23.08 11.37
C HIS A 394 -2.21 -22.85 10.18
N CYS A 395 -0.92 -22.55 10.43
CA CYS A 395 0.04 -22.24 9.38
C CYS A 395 0.72 -23.51 8.86
N ASP A 396 1.12 -23.47 7.59
CA ASP A 396 1.92 -24.49 6.92
C ASP A 396 3.38 -24.03 6.78
N PHE A 397 4.31 -24.72 7.45
CA PHE A 397 5.75 -24.52 7.31
C PHE A 397 6.33 -25.67 6.47
N ILE A 398 6.45 -25.43 5.17
CA ILE A 398 6.81 -26.46 4.18
C ILE A 398 8.17 -26.21 3.52
N THR A 399 8.92 -25.21 3.98
CA THR A 399 10.29 -24.98 3.52
C THR A 399 11.14 -26.23 3.81
N PRO A 400 11.81 -26.82 2.79
CA PRO A 400 12.66 -27.99 2.99
C PRO A 400 13.79 -27.69 3.96
N GLY A 401 13.98 -28.55 4.97
CA GLY A 401 15.10 -28.48 5.90
C GLY A 401 16.30 -29.24 5.35
N GLY A 402 17.50 -28.68 5.49
CA GLY A 402 18.71 -29.33 5.02
C GLY A 402 20.00 -28.63 5.45
N SER A 403 21.08 -29.40 5.53
CA SER A 403 22.43 -28.98 5.92
C SER A 403 23.28 -28.49 4.73
N SER A 404 22.64 -27.96 3.69
CA SER A 404 23.32 -27.43 2.49
C SER A 404 23.06 -25.94 2.37
N SER A 405 24.06 -25.19 1.89
CA SER A 405 24.08 -23.72 1.78
C SER A 405 22.71 -23.13 1.39
N GLY A 406 22.08 -22.37 2.31
CA GLY A 406 20.83 -21.66 2.06
C GLY A 406 19.54 -22.32 2.55
N GLN A 407 19.56 -23.30 3.45
CA GLN A 407 18.32 -23.91 3.98
C GLN A 407 18.18 -23.74 5.49
N VAL A 408 16.92 -23.62 5.95
CA VAL A 408 16.56 -23.29 7.33
C VAL A 408 16.82 -24.44 8.29
N ALA A 409 17.61 -24.19 9.35
CA ALA A 409 17.91 -25.18 10.38
C ALA A 409 16.68 -25.52 11.23
N SER A 410 15.77 -24.55 11.38
CA SER A 410 14.42 -24.71 11.96
C SER A 410 13.41 -23.81 11.24
N ALA A 411 12.12 -24.13 11.29
CA ALA A 411 11.06 -23.30 10.70
C ALA A 411 10.87 -21.99 11.48
N VAL A 412 10.76 -22.07 12.82
CA VAL A 412 10.53 -20.89 13.66
C VAL A 412 11.66 -20.75 14.70
N ASN A 413 12.41 -19.67 14.62
CA ASN A 413 13.28 -19.25 15.72
C ASN A 413 12.44 -18.47 16.73
N ALA A 414 12.12 -19.14 17.83
CA ALA A 414 11.12 -18.71 18.80
C ALA A 414 11.78 -18.28 20.11
N ASN A 415 11.01 -17.54 20.90
CA ASN A 415 11.33 -17.22 22.29
C ASN A 415 10.05 -17.30 23.16
N SER A 416 10.14 -16.87 24.41
CA SER A 416 9.05 -16.93 25.39
C SER A 416 7.82 -16.05 25.11
N VAL A 417 7.79 -15.28 24.02
CA VAL A 417 6.58 -14.54 23.58
C VAL A 417 5.85 -15.27 22.44
N THR A 418 6.46 -16.30 21.88
CA THR A 418 5.95 -17.02 20.71
C THR A 418 4.95 -18.10 21.12
N ARG A 419 3.85 -18.22 20.37
CA ARG A 419 2.84 -19.27 20.50
C ARG A 419 2.64 -19.91 19.13
N VAL A 420 2.64 -21.24 19.06
CA VAL A 420 2.49 -21.99 17.81
C VAL A 420 1.47 -23.08 18.03
N ARG A 421 0.34 -23.00 17.34
CA ARG A 421 -0.78 -23.92 17.55
C ARG A 421 -1.36 -24.41 16.25
N ASP A 422 -1.67 -25.70 16.23
CA ASP A 422 -2.42 -26.30 15.13
C ASP A 422 -1.76 -26.06 13.76
N CYS A 423 -0.43 -25.89 13.73
CA CYS A 423 0.37 -25.69 12.52
C CYS A 423 0.88 -27.02 11.98
N HIS A 424 1.34 -27.04 10.74
CA HIS A 424 1.96 -28.19 10.11
C HIS A 424 3.42 -27.89 9.73
N PHE A 425 4.32 -28.83 10.02
CA PHE A 425 5.74 -28.75 9.75
C PHE A 425 6.17 -29.91 8.85
N ALA A 426 6.48 -29.63 7.58
CA ALA A 426 6.91 -30.61 6.59
C ALA A 426 8.18 -30.14 5.88
N GLY A 427 9.35 -30.42 6.48
CA GLY A 427 10.62 -30.16 5.82
C GLY A 427 11.73 -29.78 6.79
N ALA A 428 11.49 -28.87 7.71
CA ALA A 428 12.47 -28.37 8.68
C ALA A 428 12.20 -28.85 10.11
N SER A 429 13.21 -28.77 11.00
CA SER A 429 12.95 -28.90 12.44
C SER A 429 12.02 -27.77 12.90
N ALA A 430 11.07 -28.01 13.81
CA ALA A 430 10.05 -26.99 14.07
C ALA A 430 10.60 -25.72 14.74
N PHE A 431 11.46 -25.87 15.77
CA PHE A 431 11.96 -24.76 16.58
C PHE A 431 13.48 -24.76 16.76
N GLY A 432 14.09 -23.57 16.67
CA GLY A 432 15.53 -23.36 16.85
C GLY A 432 15.86 -22.63 18.16
N GLY A 433 16.90 -23.07 18.88
CA GLY A 433 17.32 -22.52 20.17
C GLY A 433 18.35 -21.39 20.07
N GLY A 434 17.93 -20.20 19.67
CA GLY A 434 18.78 -18.99 19.70
C GLY A 434 18.84 -18.36 21.09
N GLY A 435 19.48 -19.02 22.08
CA GLY A 435 19.81 -18.43 23.39
C GLY A 435 18.64 -18.01 24.31
N GLY A 436 17.38 -18.05 23.87
CA GLY A 436 16.20 -17.52 24.57
C GLY A 436 15.09 -18.52 24.95
N GLY A 437 15.27 -19.82 24.68
CA GLY A 437 14.34 -20.89 25.05
C GLY A 437 13.32 -21.29 23.96
N TYR A 438 12.39 -22.16 24.32
CA TYR A 438 11.29 -22.67 23.48
C TYR A 438 10.13 -21.68 23.38
N PRO A 439 9.21 -21.81 22.39
CA PRO A 439 7.97 -21.03 22.39
C PRO A 439 7.23 -21.21 23.72
N LYS A 440 6.51 -20.17 24.14
CA LYS A 440 5.65 -20.19 25.33
C LYS A 440 4.59 -21.29 25.26
N VAL A 441 4.09 -21.56 24.06
CA VAL A 441 3.08 -22.58 23.80
C VAL A 441 3.37 -23.22 22.45
N ALA A 442 3.56 -24.54 22.41
CA ALA A 442 3.48 -25.35 21.20
C ALA A 442 2.47 -26.50 21.40
N ARG A 443 1.34 -26.48 20.67
CA ARG A 443 0.26 -27.47 20.81
C ARG A 443 -0.35 -27.85 19.46
N GLY A 444 -0.63 -29.14 19.29
CA GLY A 444 -1.44 -29.61 18.16
C GLY A 444 -0.75 -29.45 16.80
N ASN A 445 0.57 -29.28 16.80
CA ASN A 445 1.30 -29.02 15.57
C ASN A 445 1.70 -30.32 14.87
N ALA A 446 1.11 -30.63 13.72
CA ALA A 446 1.47 -31.80 12.94
C ALA A 446 2.94 -31.73 12.49
N GLY A 447 3.67 -32.85 12.61
CA GLY A 447 5.11 -32.90 12.32
C GLY A 447 6.02 -32.43 13.45
N TYR A 448 5.47 -31.88 14.53
CA TYR A 448 6.20 -31.55 15.77
C TYR A 448 5.64 -32.26 16.99
N ASN A 449 4.34 -32.14 17.24
CA ASN A 449 3.60 -32.85 18.28
C ASN A 449 3.11 -34.21 17.72
N PRO A 450 3.33 -35.36 18.39
CA PRO A 450 4.13 -35.61 19.59
C PRO A 450 5.64 -35.79 19.29
N VAL A 451 6.50 -35.29 20.18
CA VAL A 451 7.98 -35.47 20.08
C VAL A 451 8.48 -36.75 20.76
N GLY A 452 7.63 -37.45 21.52
CA GLY A 452 8.00 -38.69 22.20
C GLY A 452 8.73 -38.47 23.54
N PRO A 453 9.61 -39.38 23.99
CA PRO A 453 10.25 -39.31 25.30
C PRO A 453 11.07 -38.02 25.50
N LEU A 454 10.85 -37.34 26.61
CA LEU A 454 11.59 -36.17 27.05
C LEU A 454 12.48 -36.53 28.24
N THR A 455 13.70 -35.98 28.28
CA THR A 455 14.61 -36.16 29.43
C THR A 455 13.96 -35.58 30.69
N PRO A 456 13.57 -36.42 31.68
CA PRO A 456 12.80 -35.92 32.81
C PRO A 456 13.62 -34.96 33.69
N PRO A 457 13.05 -33.84 34.14
CA PRO A 457 13.69 -32.98 35.13
C PRO A 457 13.76 -33.69 36.50
N SER A 458 14.59 -33.18 37.41
CA SER A 458 14.63 -33.70 38.79
C SER A 458 13.29 -33.52 39.51
N ILE A 459 12.92 -34.47 40.37
CA ILE A 459 11.72 -34.39 41.19
C ILE A 459 11.84 -33.19 42.16
N PRO A 460 10.90 -32.22 42.12
CA PRO A 460 10.91 -31.08 43.04
C PRO A 460 10.53 -31.51 44.46
N SER A 461 10.83 -30.69 45.47
CA SER A 461 10.42 -30.96 46.85
C SER A 461 8.89 -31.16 46.99
N SER A 462 8.49 -31.97 47.96
CA SER A 462 7.09 -32.25 48.25
C SER A 462 6.27 -30.97 48.42
N GLY A 463 5.15 -30.87 47.69
CA GLY A 463 4.25 -29.72 47.70
C GLY A 463 4.66 -28.55 46.80
N THR A 464 5.82 -28.62 46.13
CA THR A 464 6.27 -27.57 45.21
C THR A 464 5.52 -27.62 43.88
N VAL A 465 5.05 -26.46 43.42
CA VAL A 465 4.45 -26.28 42.10
C VAL A 465 5.55 -26.34 41.04
N PHE A 466 5.42 -27.24 40.06
CA PHE A 466 6.41 -27.42 39.00
C PHE A 466 5.82 -27.18 37.62
N SER A 467 6.44 -26.29 36.83
CA SER A 467 6.04 -26.00 35.45
C SER A 467 6.95 -26.72 34.46
N SER A 468 6.36 -27.22 33.37
CA SER A 468 7.10 -27.89 32.29
C SER A 468 8.15 -26.96 31.65
N PRO A 469 9.41 -27.40 31.47
CA PRO A 469 10.45 -26.61 30.80
C PRO A 469 10.46 -26.78 29.26
N PHE A 470 9.62 -27.64 28.69
CA PHE A 470 9.78 -28.13 27.30
C PHE A 470 8.98 -27.37 26.24
N GLY A 471 8.17 -26.36 26.61
CA GLY A 471 7.37 -25.58 25.65
C GLY A 471 6.25 -26.35 24.94
N VAL A 472 6.05 -27.64 25.25
CA VAL A 472 5.01 -28.53 24.72
C VAL A 472 4.10 -29.04 25.82
N ASP A 473 2.87 -29.42 25.45
CA ASP A 473 2.05 -30.26 26.32
C ASP A 473 2.80 -31.58 26.58
N ALA A 474 2.67 -32.12 27.79
CA ALA A 474 3.36 -33.34 28.15
C ALA A 474 2.46 -34.35 28.85
N THR A 475 2.65 -35.62 28.54
CA THR A 475 2.16 -36.74 29.33
C THR A 475 3.24 -37.13 30.35
N VAL A 476 2.89 -37.07 31.64
CA VAL A 476 3.79 -37.37 32.75
C VAL A 476 3.32 -38.63 33.47
N HIS A 477 4.16 -39.67 33.49
CA HIS A 477 3.88 -40.89 34.25
C HIS A 477 4.61 -40.85 35.59
N VAL A 478 3.86 -40.86 36.70
CA VAL A 478 4.37 -40.81 38.07
C VAL A 478 4.24 -42.18 38.74
N SER A 479 5.33 -42.69 39.31
CA SER A 479 5.38 -44.01 39.94
C SER A 479 6.36 -44.06 41.13
N GLY A 480 6.23 -45.05 42.02
CA GLY A 480 7.11 -45.23 43.18
C GLY A 480 6.95 -44.16 44.27
N GLY A 481 7.78 -44.24 45.31
CA GLY A 481 7.70 -43.35 46.48
C GLY A 481 6.42 -43.52 47.31
N THR A 482 6.14 -42.53 48.18
CA THR A 482 4.94 -42.48 49.02
C THR A 482 4.23 -41.16 48.79
N VAL A 483 3.46 -41.08 47.70
CA VAL A 483 2.71 -39.89 47.26
C VAL A 483 1.32 -39.89 47.91
N SER A 484 0.93 -38.77 48.49
CA SER A 484 -0.38 -38.56 49.12
C SER A 484 -1.34 -37.71 48.27
N ALA A 485 -0.83 -36.88 47.35
CA ALA A 485 -1.67 -36.12 46.42
C ALA A 485 -0.90 -35.72 45.16
N ILE A 486 -1.61 -35.70 44.03
CA ILE A 486 -1.15 -35.11 42.77
C ILE A 486 -2.15 -34.04 42.35
N ALA A 487 -1.67 -32.88 41.93
CA ALA A 487 -2.50 -31.81 41.38
C ALA A 487 -1.96 -31.32 40.03
N ILE A 488 -2.87 -30.99 39.11
CA ILE A 488 -2.56 -30.43 37.79
C ILE A 488 -3.19 -29.05 37.70
N GLY A 489 -2.39 -28.02 37.41
CA GLY A 489 -2.84 -26.62 37.40
C GLY A 489 -3.49 -26.19 38.73
N GLY A 490 -3.07 -26.78 39.86
CA GLY A 490 -3.65 -26.54 41.18
C GLY A 490 -4.92 -27.34 41.51
N THR A 491 -5.45 -28.13 40.57
CA THR A 491 -6.62 -28.99 40.80
C THR A 491 -6.18 -30.38 41.22
N ALA A 492 -6.63 -30.85 42.38
CA ALA A 492 -6.34 -32.21 42.86
C ALA A 492 -6.93 -33.26 41.92
N THR A 493 -6.13 -34.27 41.57
CA THR A 493 -6.56 -35.36 40.66
C THR A 493 -7.27 -36.49 41.41
N GLY A 494 -7.13 -36.55 42.74
CA GLY A 494 -7.59 -37.67 43.56
C GLY A 494 -6.73 -38.94 43.42
N LEU A 495 -5.63 -38.88 42.64
CA LEU A 495 -4.73 -39.99 42.39
C LEU A 495 -3.38 -39.76 43.06
N THR A 496 -2.70 -40.85 43.39
CA THR A 496 -1.36 -40.86 44.02
C THR A 496 -0.27 -41.42 43.10
N ALA A 497 -0.64 -42.01 41.97
CA ALA A 497 0.26 -42.48 40.92
C ALA A 497 -0.52 -42.56 39.59
N GLY A 498 0.20 -42.72 38.47
CA GLY A 498 -0.41 -42.92 37.16
C GLY A 498 0.07 -41.92 36.10
N THR A 499 -0.71 -41.80 35.03
CA THR A 499 -0.38 -40.98 33.88
C THR A 499 -1.24 -39.72 33.86
N PHE A 500 -0.59 -38.57 33.78
CA PHE A 500 -1.22 -37.26 33.88
C PHE A 500 -0.85 -36.39 32.68
N ARG A 501 -1.85 -35.77 32.07
CA ARG A 501 -1.60 -34.75 31.06
C ARG A 501 -1.29 -33.42 31.74
N VAL A 502 -0.13 -32.84 31.44
CA VAL A 502 0.33 -31.55 31.92
C VAL A 502 0.42 -30.60 30.73
N PRO A 503 -0.62 -29.77 30.50
CA PRO A 503 -0.55 -28.73 29.48
C PRO A 503 0.65 -27.79 29.71
N VAL A 504 1.27 -27.27 28.64
CA VAL A 504 2.47 -26.40 28.72
C VAL A 504 2.28 -25.16 29.60
N THR A 505 1.04 -24.67 29.72
CA THR A 505 0.70 -23.50 30.55
C THR A 505 0.28 -23.86 31.97
N GLN A 506 0.29 -25.14 32.33
CA GLN A 506 -0.10 -25.64 33.65
C GLN A 506 1.11 -26.23 34.37
N SER A 507 0.91 -26.47 35.67
CA SER A 507 1.89 -27.07 36.54
C SER A 507 1.44 -28.45 37.02
N ILE A 508 2.39 -29.23 37.50
CA ILE A 508 2.15 -30.43 38.29
C ILE A 508 2.69 -30.21 39.70
N THR A 509 1.93 -30.61 40.71
CA THR A 509 2.35 -30.58 42.13
C THR A 509 2.23 -31.99 42.69
N LEU A 510 3.31 -32.50 43.29
CA LEU A 510 3.36 -33.80 43.95
C LEU A 510 3.52 -33.59 45.47
N THR A 511 2.61 -34.12 46.28
CA THR A 511 2.75 -34.18 47.74
C THR A 511 3.13 -35.59 48.14
N TYR A 512 4.26 -35.77 48.82
CA TYR A 512 4.81 -37.07 49.18
C TYR A 512 5.64 -37.04 50.47
N SER A 513 5.84 -38.21 51.08
CA SER A 513 6.77 -38.43 52.21
C SER A 513 8.03 -39.24 51.81
N ALA A 514 7.97 -39.96 50.70
CA ALA A 514 9.14 -40.53 50.00
C ALA A 514 9.04 -40.17 48.51
N ALA A 515 10.15 -39.72 47.91
CA ALA A 515 10.13 -39.17 46.56
C ALA A 515 9.70 -40.21 45.51
N PRO A 516 8.74 -39.89 44.62
CA PRO A 516 8.40 -40.72 43.48
C PRO A 516 9.44 -40.58 42.35
N THR A 517 9.26 -41.36 41.28
CA THR A 517 9.89 -41.15 39.97
C THR A 517 8.86 -40.66 38.98
N TRP A 518 9.32 -39.99 37.92
CA TRP A 518 8.47 -39.65 36.79
C TRP A 518 9.17 -39.81 35.44
N THR A 519 8.38 -39.99 34.39
CA THR A 519 8.84 -39.92 32.99
C THR A 519 7.94 -38.95 32.23
N TRP A 520 8.51 -38.27 31.24
CA TRP A 520 7.84 -37.23 30.48
C TRP A 520 7.83 -37.61 29.00
N PHE A 521 6.68 -37.43 28.36
CA PHE A 521 6.50 -37.60 26.92
C PHE A 521 5.88 -36.31 26.37
N GLY A 522 6.46 -35.72 25.33
CA GLY A 522 5.91 -34.53 24.69
C GLY A 522 4.78 -34.93 23.75
N ASP A 523 3.60 -34.33 23.95
CA ASP A 523 2.35 -34.60 23.24
C ASP A 523 2.17 -33.68 22.03
#